data_AF-A0A952S1J0-F1
#
_entry.id   AF-A0A952S1J0-F1
#
_cell.length_a   1.000
_cell.length_b   1.000
_cell.length_c   1.000
_cell.angle_alpha   90.00
_cell.angle_beta   90.00
_cell.angle_gamma   90.00
#
_symmetry.space_group_name_H-M   'P 1'
#
loop_
_entity.id
_entity.type
_entity.pdbx_description
1 polymer ?
#
loop_
_entity_poly.entity_id
_entity_poly.type
_entity_poly.pdbx_seq_one_letter_code
_entity_poly.pdbx_strand_id
1 'polypeptide(L)'
;MPRNYLFIFTAAAVVILAAGAAVFGISPSEYRSKIEDVREIIDDMRQDVYETDSGGPPEGFDPAKVRSIRELMPTQMRVTTASDEFDVSNNWLHTDLDAFLTESDPPKRLTILDGIDERLTSLAWQVAEYENAKASERSKDEDKQKLAEILQREQFQKPSEEQKSFIERWIDRIIEWLSGLLPRPSGGPQMSASPGLARFMQIVIILLVSGLVLFTVYKLAPHIFPSWRRSKKDIDGDRVILGETIEKDRTPNDLLREAELLSQQGDNRGAIRKGYIALLFELSERGAVGLARHKTNRDYLRDVRKQEGLFAPMSGLTGVFESAWYGSQAVGPEAWQYFKEGYSAMLKDHKQTGR
;
A
#
# COMPACT_ATOMS: atom_id res chain seq x y z
N MET A 1 18.45 18.99 -26.47
CA MET A 1 18.14 19.34 -25.06
C MET A 1 18.12 20.87 -24.92
N PRO A 2 17.28 21.48 -24.07
CA PRO A 2 16.06 20.96 -23.43
C PRO A 2 14.83 21.92 -23.37
N ARG A 3 13.61 21.31 -23.22
CA ARG A 3 12.48 21.62 -22.26
C ARG A 3 11.85 23.04 -22.20
N ASN A 4 10.55 23.29 -22.05
CA ASN A 4 9.40 22.55 -21.47
C ASN A 4 8.03 23.16 -21.92
N TYR A 5 7.03 22.29 -22.02
CA TYR A 5 5.58 22.36 -21.73
C TYR A 5 4.94 23.63 -21.10
N LEU A 6 3.75 24.01 -21.59
CA LEU A 6 2.47 23.85 -20.87
C LEU A 6 1.26 24.16 -21.78
N PHE A 7 0.45 23.13 -22.06
CA PHE A 7 -0.91 23.25 -22.60
C PHE A 7 -1.87 23.69 -21.48
N ILE A 8 -2.61 24.77 -21.69
CA ILE A 8 -3.88 25.04 -21.00
C ILE A 8 -4.84 25.61 -22.06
N PHE A 9 -5.63 24.75 -22.68
CA PHE A 9 -6.83 25.18 -23.40
C PHE A 9 -7.99 25.11 -22.40
N THR A 10 -8.40 26.27 -21.89
CA THR A 10 -9.64 26.43 -21.15
C THR A 10 -10.81 26.23 -22.10
N ALA A 11 -11.51 25.11 -21.96
CA ALA A 11 -12.79 24.87 -22.60
C ALA A 11 -13.84 25.82 -22.00
N ALA A 12 -14.12 26.92 -22.70
CA ALA A 12 -15.24 27.79 -22.39
C ALA A 12 -16.52 27.15 -22.96
N ALA A 13 -17.29 26.49 -22.10
CA ALA A 13 -18.67 26.13 -22.42
C ALA A 13 -19.50 27.43 -22.51
N VAL A 14 -19.81 27.86 -23.72
CA VAL A 14 -20.68 29.00 -23.98
C VAL A 14 -22.12 28.54 -23.81
N VAL A 15 -22.70 28.80 -22.64
CA VAL A 15 -24.13 28.61 -22.36
C VAL A 15 -24.86 29.88 -22.81
N ILE A 16 -25.64 29.79 -23.89
CA ILE A 16 -26.54 30.87 -24.31
C ILE A 16 -27.97 30.40 -24.08
N LEU A 17 -28.61 30.96 -23.06
CA LEU A 17 -30.03 30.81 -22.77
C LEU A 17 -30.86 31.52 -23.85
N ALA A 18 -31.48 30.76 -24.75
CA ALA A 18 -32.47 31.27 -25.69
C ALA A 18 -33.81 30.56 -25.45
N ALA A 19 -34.78 31.31 -24.92
CA ALA A 19 -36.13 30.82 -24.68
C ALA A 19 -36.87 30.56 -26.01
N GLY A 20 -37.27 29.32 -26.25
CA GLY A 20 -38.12 28.96 -27.38
C GLY A 20 -38.46 27.47 -27.45
N ALA A 21 -39.77 27.19 -27.46
CA ALA A 21 -40.46 25.92 -27.73
C ALA A 21 -40.12 24.70 -26.84
N ALA A 22 -41.17 24.02 -26.39
CA ALA A 22 -41.12 22.76 -25.65
C ALA A 22 -40.64 21.64 -26.58
N VAL A 23 -39.32 21.50 -26.70
CA VAL A 23 -38.66 20.31 -27.26
C VAL A 23 -38.33 19.44 -26.04
N PHE A 24 -38.89 18.23 -25.99
CA PHE A 24 -38.44 17.21 -25.04
C PHE A 24 -36.92 17.08 -25.23
N GLY A 25 -36.15 17.39 -24.20
CA GLY A 25 -34.70 17.33 -24.31
C GLY A 25 -34.26 15.89 -24.53
N ILE A 26 -33.22 15.74 -25.34
CA ILE A 26 -32.60 14.44 -25.59
C ILE A 26 -31.51 14.18 -24.55
N SER A 27 -31.24 12.91 -24.28
CA SER A 27 -30.12 12.54 -23.43
C SER A 27 -28.77 12.80 -24.12
N PRO A 28 -27.66 12.94 -23.36
CA PRO A 28 -26.32 13.03 -23.95
C PRO A 28 -25.97 11.84 -24.85
N SER A 29 -26.43 10.63 -24.52
CA SER A 29 -26.22 9.43 -25.32
C SER A 29 -27.00 9.47 -26.65
N GLU A 30 -28.24 9.93 -26.63
CA GLU A 30 -29.02 10.17 -27.85
C GLU A 30 -28.39 11.29 -28.70
N TYR A 31 -27.85 12.33 -28.06
CA TYR A 31 -27.13 13.39 -28.77
C TYR A 31 -25.88 12.84 -29.48
N ARG A 32 -25.10 12.01 -28.78
CA ARG A 32 -23.95 11.33 -29.36
C ARG A 32 -24.34 10.39 -30.50
N SER A 33 -25.42 9.63 -30.35
CA SER A 33 -25.94 8.76 -31.42
C SER A 33 -26.27 9.57 -32.68
N LYS A 34 -26.94 10.71 -32.53
CA LYS A 34 -27.23 11.62 -33.67
C LYS A 34 -25.97 12.17 -34.33
N ILE A 35 -24.91 12.44 -33.55
CA ILE A 35 -23.61 12.83 -34.11
C ILE A 35 -23.04 11.69 -34.94
N GLU A 36 -23.10 10.45 -34.46
CA GLU A 36 -22.62 9.27 -35.19
C GLU A 36 -23.43 9.04 -36.48
N ASP A 37 -24.76 9.18 -36.44
CA ASP A 37 -25.63 9.10 -37.62
C ASP A 37 -25.28 10.17 -38.68
N VAL A 38 -25.01 11.41 -38.23
CA VAL A 38 -24.60 12.49 -39.16
C VAL A 38 -23.22 12.22 -39.76
N ARG A 39 -22.28 11.66 -38.99
CA ARG A 39 -20.95 11.30 -39.49
C ARG A 39 -21.02 10.22 -40.58
N GLU A 40 -21.93 9.26 -40.46
CA GLU A 40 -22.16 8.25 -41.50
C GLU A 40 -22.64 8.91 -42.81
N ILE A 41 -23.57 9.88 -42.72
CA ILE A 41 -24.03 10.63 -43.90
C ILE A 41 -22.89 11.49 -44.49
N ILE A 42 -22.05 12.10 -43.65
CA ILE A 42 -20.88 12.88 -44.12
C ILE A 42 -19.87 11.98 -44.84
N ASP A 43 -19.63 10.76 -44.35
CA ASP A 43 -18.74 9.79 -45.00
C ASP A 43 -19.25 9.38 -46.39
N ASP A 44 -20.55 9.09 -46.48
CA ASP A 44 -21.25 8.81 -47.73
C ASP A 44 -21.19 10.01 -48.70
N MET A 45 -21.33 11.24 -48.20
CA MET A 45 -21.12 12.46 -49.00
C MET A 45 -19.67 12.62 -49.47
N ARG A 46 -18.65 12.17 -48.73
CA ARG A 46 -17.26 12.17 -49.21
C ARG A 46 -17.10 11.21 -50.38
N GLN A 47 -17.71 10.03 -50.29
CA GLN A 47 -17.67 9.04 -51.36
C GLN A 47 -18.29 9.57 -52.66
N ASP A 48 -19.45 10.24 -52.60
CA ASP A 48 -20.07 10.88 -53.77
C ASP A 48 -19.13 11.88 -54.46
N VAL A 49 -18.40 12.67 -53.68
CA VAL A 49 -17.46 13.68 -54.20
C VAL A 49 -16.25 13.02 -54.86
N TYR A 50 -15.77 11.89 -54.32
CA TYR A 50 -14.68 11.10 -54.93
C TYR A 50 -15.09 10.42 -56.24
N GLU A 51 -16.30 9.86 -56.30
CA GLU A 51 -16.80 9.17 -57.50
C GLU A 51 -17.01 10.15 -58.68
N THR A 52 -17.29 11.42 -58.37
CA THR A 52 -17.42 12.50 -59.37
C THR A 52 -16.08 12.86 -60.06
N ASP A 53 -14.93 12.65 -59.42
CA ASP A 53 -13.59 12.96 -59.99
C ASP A 53 -13.11 11.87 -60.98
N SER A 54 -13.76 10.70 -61.01
CA SER A 54 -13.34 9.54 -61.81
C SER A 54 -13.84 9.54 -63.28
N GLY A 55 -14.28 10.69 -63.80
CA GLY A 55 -14.61 10.88 -65.23
C GLY A 55 -16.07 10.62 -65.63
N GLY A 56 -17.00 10.60 -64.68
CA GLY A 56 -18.44 10.63 -64.94
C GLY A 56 -18.99 12.06 -65.13
N PRO A 57 -20.21 12.25 -65.68
CA PRO A 57 -20.85 13.56 -65.69
C PRO A 57 -21.00 14.09 -64.24
N PRO A 58 -20.98 15.41 -64.01
CA PRO A 58 -21.03 15.98 -62.67
C PRO A 58 -22.46 15.86 -62.10
N GLU A 59 -22.84 14.67 -61.67
CA GLU A 59 -23.96 14.51 -60.75
C GLU A 59 -23.44 14.88 -59.37
N GLY A 60 -23.49 16.19 -59.08
CA GLY A 60 -23.17 16.72 -57.76
C GLY A 60 -24.00 15.99 -56.70
N PHE A 61 -23.36 15.73 -55.55
CA PHE A 61 -23.90 15.13 -54.33
C PHE A 61 -25.42 15.26 -54.17
N ASP A 62 -26.05 14.24 -53.58
CA ASP A 62 -27.50 14.27 -53.32
C ASP A 62 -27.85 15.36 -52.27
N PRO A 63 -28.57 16.44 -52.63
CA PRO A 63 -28.97 17.47 -51.68
C PRO A 63 -29.94 16.96 -50.60
N ALA A 64 -30.54 15.78 -50.78
CA ALA A 64 -31.34 15.13 -49.75
C ALA A 64 -30.47 14.74 -48.54
N LYS A 65 -29.19 14.38 -48.72
CA LYS A 65 -28.26 14.05 -47.62
C LYS A 65 -28.06 15.25 -46.67
N VAL A 66 -27.89 16.45 -47.21
CA VAL A 66 -27.80 17.69 -46.42
C VAL A 66 -29.10 17.98 -45.68
N ARG A 67 -30.25 17.71 -46.28
CA ARG A 67 -31.55 17.86 -45.61
C ARG A 67 -31.69 16.89 -44.43
N SER A 68 -31.31 15.62 -44.62
CA SER A 68 -31.30 14.60 -43.55
C SER A 68 -30.41 15.02 -42.38
N ILE A 69 -29.22 15.57 -42.64
CA ILE A 69 -28.33 16.09 -41.59
C ILE A 69 -29.02 17.22 -40.80
N ARG A 70 -29.68 18.15 -41.48
CA ARG A 70 -30.39 19.27 -40.83
C ARG A 70 -31.59 18.83 -40.00
N GLU A 71 -32.26 17.75 -40.41
CA GLU A 71 -33.35 17.13 -39.66
C GLU A 71 -32.84 16.37 -38.43
N LEU A 72 -31.72 15.66 -38.55
CA LEU A 72 -31.09 14.96 -37.44
C LEU A 72 -30.53 15.92 -36.38
N MET A 73 -29.89 17.00 -36.84
CA MET A 73 -29.18 18.00 -36.03
C MET A 73 -29.68 19.42 -36.34
N PRO A 74 -30.83 19.83 -35.78
CA PRO A 74 -31.34 21.20 -35.93
C PRO A 74 -30.40 22.22 -35.29
N THR A 75 -30.54 23.49 -35.69
CA THR A 75 -29.67 24.61 -35.25
C THR A 75 -29.60 24.78 -33.74
N GLN A 76 -30.65 24.41 -33.02
CA GLN A 76 -30.70 24.37 -31.56
C GLN A 76 -31.28 23.03 -31.12
N MET A 77 -30.66 22.42 -30.12
CA MET A 77 -31.16 21.19 -29.55
C MET A 77 -31.00 21.19 -28.04
N ARG A 78 -32.09 20.84 -27.34
CA ARG A 78 -32.09 20.77 -25.89
C ARG A 78 -31.54 19.42 -25.44
N VAL A 79 -30.49 19.43 -24.62
CA VAL A 79 -29.92 18.24 -24.01
C VAL A 79 -30.24 18.24 -22.52
N THR A 80 -30.90 17.19 -22.07
CA THR A 80 -31.32 17.00 -20.67
C THR A 80 -30.44 15.97 -20.00
N THR A 81 -29.78 16.37 -18.92
CA THR A 81 -29.07 15.45 -18.02
C THR A 81 -29.90 15.24 -16.76
N ALA A 82 -29.48 14.34 -15.86
CA ALA A 82 -30.20 14.11 -14.60
C ALA A 82 -30.19 15.31 -13.64
N SER A 83 -29.37 16.33 -13.91
CA SER A 83 -29.13 17.46 -12.99
C SER A 83 -29.36 18.82 -13.64
N ASP A 84 -29.09 18.92 -14.94
CA ASP A 84 -29.12 20.18 -15.69
C ASP A 84 -29.74 19.98 -17.08
N GLU A 85 -30.36 21.04 -17.59
CA GLU A 85 -30.79 21.15 -18.98
C GLU A 85 -29.99 22.26 -19.64
N PHE A 86 -29.50 22.01 -20.86
CA PHE A 86 -28.78 23.02 -21.63
C PHE A 86 -29.13 22.93 -23.11
N ASP A 87 -29.19 24.09 -23.77
CA ASP A 87 -29.42 24.19 -25.20
C ASP A 87 -28.08 24.19 -25.94
N VAL A 88 -27.91 23.25 -26.87
CA VAL A 88 -26.73 23.08 -27.71
C VAL A 88 -26.98 23.69 -29.08
N SER A 89 -26.12 24.63 -29.47
CA SER A 89 -26.18 25.30 -30.77
C SER A 89 -25.38 24.54 -31.82
N ASN A 90 -26.05 24.06 -32.86
CA ASN A 90 -25.46 23.43 -34.03
C ASN A 90 -25.34 24.40 -35.22
N ASN A 91 -25.47 25.72 -35.00
CA ASN A 91 -25.37 26.71 -36.07
C ASN A 91 -24.11 26.55 -36.93
N TRP A 92 -23.00 26.16 -36.32
CA TRP A 92 -21.75 25.92 -37.04
C TRP A 92 -21.88 24.85 -38.13
N LEU A 93 -22.62 23.76 -37.86
CA LEU A 93 -22.82 22.66 -38.80
C LEU A 93 -23.66 23.14 -39.99
N HIS A 94 -24.69 23.94 -39.72
CA HIS A 94 -25.54 24.50 -40.77
C HIS A 94 -24.75 25.47 -41.66
N THR A 95 -23.89 26.31 -41.07
CA THR A 95 -22.98 27.20 -41.80
C THR A 95 -21.99 26.43 -42.68
N ASP A 96 -21.37 25.37 -42.15
CA ASP A 96 -20.39 24.58 -42.91
C ASP A 96 -21.08 23.78 -44.04
N LEU A 97 -22.30 23.29 -43.81
CA LEU A 97 -23.14 22.70 -44.86
C LEU A 97 -23.52 23.73 -45.94
N ASP A 98 -23.86 24.96 -45.57
CA ASP A 98 -24.11 26.02 -46.57
C ASP A 98 -22.85 26.33 -47.39
N ALA A 99 -21.69 26.40 -46.75
CA ALA A 99 -20.41 26.56 -47.43
C ALA A 99 -20.17 25.42 -48.43
N PHE A 100 -20.42 24.17 -48.03
CA PHE A 100 -20.33 22.99 -48.89
C PHE A 100 -21.26 23.08 -50.12
N LEU A 101 -22.52 23.50 -49.92
CA LEU A 101 -23.50 23.66 -51.02
C LEU A 101 -23.06 24.72 -52.03
N THR A 102 -22.39 25.78 -51.57
CA THR A 102 -21.94 26.91 -52.43
C THR A 102 -20.59 26.67 -53.12
N GLU A 103 -19.72 25.84 -52.54
CA GLU A 103 -18.42 25.52 -53.11
C GLU A 103 -18.60 24.68 -54.37
N SER A 104 -17.83 24.96 -55.42
CA SER A 104 -17.89 24.24 -56.71
C SER A 104 -16.68 23.33 -56.93
N ASP A 105 -15.60 23.56 -56.19
CA ASP A 105 -14.33 22.84 -56.33
C ASP A 105 -14.32 21.54 -55.48
N PRO A 106 -14.24 20.34 -56.08
CA PRO A 106 -14.34 19.06 -55.36
C PRO A 106 -13.32 18.87 -54.21
N PRO A 107 -12.03 19.21 -54.37
CA PRO A 107 -11.06 19.13 -53.27
C PRO A 107 -11.39 20.06 -52.09
N LYS A 108 -11.98 21.24 -52.35
CA LYS A 108 -12.42 22.14 -51.28
C LYS A 108 -13.67 21.63 -50.59
N ARG A 109 -14.60 21.01 -51.33
CA ARG A 109 -15.76 20.31 -50.74
C ARG A 109 -15.33 19.21 -49.79
N LEU A 110 -14.36 18.38 -50.18
CA LEU A 110 -13.79 17.35 -49.30
C LEU A 110 -13.18 17.97 -48.04
N THR A 111 -12.43 19.07 -48.18
CA THR A 111 -11.85 19.79 -47.03
C THR A 111 -12.93 20.28 -46.05
N ILE A 112 -14.07 20.74 -46.54
CA ILE A 112 -15.20 21.15 -45.69
C ILE A 112 -15.81 19.95 -44.97
N LEU A 113 -16.05 18.83 -45.67
CA LEU A 113 -16.57 17.61 -45.07
C LEU A 113 -15.64 17.03 -44.00
N ASP A 114 -14.33 17.04 -44.24
CA ASP A 114 -13.32 16.61 -43.27
C ASP A 114 -13.33 17.50 -42.02
N GLY A 115 -13.43 18.82 -42.19
CA GLY A 115 -13.57 19.74 -41.07
C GLY A 115 -14.83 19.50 -40.24
N ILE A 116 -15.95 19.16 -40.89
CA ILE A 116 -17.19 18.77 -40.21
C ILE A 116 -16.98 17.47 -39.42
N ASP A 117 -16.43 16.41 -40.04
CA ASP A 117 -16.21 15.12 -39.39
C ASP A 117 -15.24 15.21 -38.19
N GLU A 118 -14.15 15.97 -38.32
CA GLU A 118 -13.21 16.22 -37.22
C GLU A 118 -13.91 16.87 -36.02
N ARG A 119 -14.74 17.88 -36.28
CA ARG A 119 -15.47 18.59 -35.23
C ARG A 119 -16.54 17.71 -34.59
N LEU A 120 -17.28 16.94 -35.38
CA LEU A 120 -18.26 15.96 -34.88
C LEU A 120 -17.58 14.89 -34.03
N THR A 121 -16.42 14.39 -34.44
CA THR A 121 -15.61 13.42 -33.67
C THR A 121 -15.19 14.00 -32.32
N SER A 122 -14.69 15.22 -32.32
CA SER A 122 -14.30 15.93 -31.08
C SER A 122 -15.50 16.11 -30.14
N LEU A 123 -16.66 16.49 -30.67
CA LEU A 123 -17.89 16.62 -29.89
C LEU A 123 -18.36 15.28 -29.32
N ALA A 124 -18.37 14.21 -30.11
CA ALA A 124 -18.73 12.87 -29.64
C ALA A 124 -17.81 12.40 -28.50
N TRP A 125 -16.50 12.66 -28.61
CA TRP A 125 -15.53 12.34 -27.56
C TRP A 125 -15.78 13.14 -26.27
N GLN A 126 -16.06 14.45 -26.38
CA GLN A 126 -16.37 15.28 -25.22
C GLN A 126 -17.64 14.83 -24.49
N VAL A 127 -18.68 14.45 -25.23
CA VAL A 127 -19.92 13.92 -24.66
C VAL A 127 -19.67 12.61 -23.93
N ALA A 128 -18.91 11.68 -24.54
CA ALA A 128 -18.55 10.42 -23.91
C ALA A 128 -17.74 10.59 -22.62
N GLU A 129 -16.78 11.53 -22.61
CA GLU A 129 -15.98 11.84 -21.42
C GLU A 129 -16.84 12.42 -20.30
N TYR A 130 -17.79 13.31 -20.64
CA TYR A 130 -18.76 13.85 -19.68
C TYR A 130 -19.61 12.74 -19.04
N GLU A 131 -20.13 11.81 -19.84
CA GLU A 131 -20.91 10.68 -19.34
C GLU A 131 -20.11 9.78 -18.40
N ASN A 132 -18.86 9.44 -18.78
CA ASN A 132 -17.96 8.64 -17.96
C ASN A 132 -17.61 9.33 -16.64
N ALA A 133 -17.35 10.63 -16.67
CA ALA A 133 -17.07 11.42 -15.48
C ALA A 133 -18.28 11.42 -14.51
N LYS A 134 -19.50 11.60 -15.04
CA LYS A 134 -20.74 11.58 -14.23
C LYS A 134 -21.10 10.19 -13.71
N ALA A 135 -20.85 9.13 -14.49
CA ALA A 135 -21.01 7.75 -14.02
C ALA A 135 -20.04 7.42 -12.87
N SER A 136 -18.78 7.88 -12.98
CA SER A 136 -17.77 7.72 -11.92
C SER A 136 -18.13 8.49 -10.64
N GLU A 137 -18.67 9.70 -10.78
CA GLU A 137 -19.14 10.52 -9.65
C GLU A 137 -20.28 9.84 -8.88
N ARG A 138 -21.28 9.30 -9.60
CA ARG A 138 -22.38 8.51 -8.99
C ARG A 138 -21.88 7.28 -8.25
N SER A 139 -20.99 6.48 -8.86
CA SER A 139 -20.41 5.31 -8.21
C SER A 139 -19.68 5.67 -6.92
N LYS A 140 -18.92 6.78 -6.91
CA LYS A 140 -18.22 7.25 -5.70
C LYS A 140 -19.20 7.67 -4.60
N ASP A 141 -20.31 8.30 -4.96
CA ASP A 141 -21.31 8.72 -3.98
C ASP A 141 -22.11 7.53 -3.43
N GLU A 142 -22.43 6.54 -4.27
CA GLU A 142 -22.99 5.26 -3.81
C GLU A 142 -22.03 4.50 -2.89
N ASP A 143 -20.74 4.47 -3.22
CA ASP A 143 -19.72 3.86 -2.37
C ASP A 143 -19.58 4.58 -1.03
N LYS A 144 -19.64 5.92 -1.02
CA LYS A 144 -19.66 6.72 0.22
C LYS A 144 -20.92 6.43 1.04
N GLN A 145 -22.08 6.26 0.40
CA GLN A 145 -23.32 5.93 1.10
C GLN A 145 -23.26 4.53 1.72
N LYS A 146 -22.81 3.53 0.96
CA LYS A 146 -22.57 2.17 1.48
C LYS A 146 -21.54 2.16 2.60
N LEU A 147 -20.47 2.94 2.47
CA LEU A 147 -19.48 3.10 3.54
C LEU A 147 -20.10 3.75 4.78
N ALA A 148 -20.90 4.81 4.62
CA ALA A 148 -21.60 5.45 5.73
C ALA A 148 -22.58 4.48 6.42
N GLU A 149 -23.31 3.67 5.65
CA GLU A 149 -24.17 2.61 6.16
C GLU A 149 -23.37 1.56 6.94
N ILE A 150 -22.25 1.09 6.41
CA ILE A 150 -21.35 0.14 7.09
C ILE A 150 -20.82 0.73 8.38
N LEU A 151 -20.37 2.00 8.37
CA LEU A 151 -19.85 2.69 9.55
C LEU A 151 -20.92 2.96 10.62
N GLN A 152 -22.21 3.00 10.24
CA GLN A 152 -23.31 3.15 11.19
C GLN A 152 -23.72 1.83 11.87
N ARG A 153 -23.28 0.67 11.37
CA ARG A 153 -23.59 -0.62 12.01
C ARG A 153 -22.99 -0.68 13.41
N GLU A 154 -23.72 -1.30 14.34
CA GLU A 154 -23.35 -1.39 15.77
C GLU A 154 -21.92 -1.89 16.00
N GLN A 155 -21.46 -2.84 15.18
CA GLN A 155 -20.11 -3.41 15.24
C GLN A 155 -18.96 -2.43 14.88
N PHE A 156 -19.26 -1.30 14.23
CA PHE A 156 -18.30 -0.24 13.89
C PHE A 156 -18.51 1.05 14.70
N GLN A 157 -19.57 1.10 15.51
CA GLN A 157 -19.73 2.16 16.49
C GLN A 157 -18.71 1.97 17.62
N LYS A 158 -18.19 3.07 18.17
CA LYS A 158 -17.26 2.98 19.30
C LYS A 158 -17.94 2.21 20.44
N PRO A 159 -17.31 1.16 20.98
CA PRO A 159 -17.87 0.43 22.11
C PRO A 159 -18.15 1.41 23.26
N SER A 160 -19.33 1.28 23.87
CA SER A 160 -19.73 2.04 25.06
C SER A 160 -18.66 1.94 26.15
N GLU A 161 -18.49 2.97 26.99
CA GLU A 161 -17.46 3.04 28.04
C GLU A 161 -17.36 1.78 28.92
N GLU A 162 -18.46 1.05 29.11
CA GLU A 162 -18.52 -0.20 29.88
C GLU A 162 -17.90 -1.41 29.17
N GLN A 163 -17.79 -1.39 27.83
CA GLN A 163 -17.26 -2.50 27.02
C GLN A 163 -15.80 -2.27 26.55
N LYS A 164 -15.25 -1.06 26.77
CA LYS A 164 -13.86 -0.75 26.39
C LYS A 164 -12.87 -1.54 27.25
N SER A 165 -11.92 -2.20 26.57
CA SER A 165 -10.82 -2.90 27.24
C SER A 165 -10.02 -1.93 28.12
N PHE A 166 -9.45 -2.42 29.23
CA PHE A 166 -8.63 -1.60 30.14
C PHE A 166 -7.51 -0.84 29.41
N ILE A 167 -6.99 -1.42 28.31
CA ILE A 167 -5.95 -0.81 27.47
C ILE A 167 -6.52 0.33 26.61
N GLU A 168 -7.70 0.17 26.04
CA GLU A 168 -8.35 1.20 25.20
C GLU A 168 -8.67 2.46 26.02
N ARG A 169 -9.22 2.28 27.23
CA ARG A 169 -9.46 3.41 28.16
C ARG A 169 -8.18 4.12 28.56
N TRP A 170 -7.07 3.38 28.69
CA TRP A 170 -5.77 3.95 29.03
C TRP A 170 -5.16 4.72 27.85
N ILE A 171 -5.29 4.20 26.63
CA ILE A 171 -4.87 4.85 25.38
C ILE A 171 -5.68 6.13 25.14
N ASP A 172 -7.01 6.08 25.28
CA ASP A 172 -7.89 7.24 25.12
C ASP A 172 -7.45 8.39 26.05
N ARG A 173 -7.12 8.08 27.30
CA ARG A 173 -6.67 9.07 28.29
C ARG A 173 -5.30 9.67 27.97
N ILE A 174 -4.41 8.89 27.35
CA ILE A 174 -3.11 9.37 26.87
C ILE A 174 -3.28 10.27 25.66
N ILE A 175 -4.15 9.90 24.71
CA ILE A 175 -4.45 10.71 23.52
C ILE A 175 -5.07 12.04 23.93
N GLU A 176 -6.02 12.03 24.86
CA GLU A 176 -6.65 13.24 25.38
C GLU A 176 -5.63 14.16 26.06
N TRP A 177 -4.75 13.59 26.92
CA TRP A 177 -3.63 14.32 27.52
C TRP A 177 -2.67 14.90 26.48
N LEU A 178 -2.30 14.13 25.45
CA LEU A 178 -1.41 14.56 24.37
C LEU A 178 -2.03 15.67 23.53
N SER A 179 -3.34 15.58 23.23
CA SER A 179 -4.08 16.61 22.51
C SER A 179 -4.21 17.91 23.29
N GLY A 180 -4.17 17.86 24.62
CA GLY A 180 -4.11 19.03 25.50
C GLY A 180 -2.74 19.71 25.55
N LEU A 181 -1.67 19.01 25.15
CA LEU A 181 -0.30 19.54 25.09
C LEU A 181 0.05 20.14 23.72
N LEU A 182 -0.71 19.80 22.68
CA LEU A 182 -0.60 20.43 21.37
C LEU A 182 -1.36 21.76 21.38
N PRO A 183 -0.73 22.88 20.97
CA PRO A 183 -1.43 24.14 20.80
C PRO A 183 -2.55 23.93 19.79
N ARG A 184 -3.81 24.06 20.22
CA ARG A 184 -4.94 24.12 19.28
C ARG A 184 -4.65 25.29 18.34
N PRO A 185 -4.80 25.14 17.01
CA PRO A 185 -4.84 26.29 16.12
C PRO A 185 -6.15 27.04 16.39
N SER A 186 -6.21 27.75 17.51
CA SER A 186 -7.28 28.66 17.84
C SER A 186 -7.11 29.89 16.96
N GLY A 187 -8.01 30.06 16.02
CA GLY A 187 -8.25 31.36 15.42
C GLY A 187 -8.67 32.35 16.52
N GLY A 188 -7.74 33.24 16.88
CA GLY A 188 -7.97 34.46 17.66
C GLY A 188 -7.46 34.44 19.12
N PRO A 189 -7.26 35.61 19.76
CA PRO A 189 -6.64 36.85 19.28
C PRO A 189 -5.18 36.98 19.75
N GLN A 190 -4.39 37.57 18.86
CA GLN A 190 -3.03 38.10 18.95
C GLN A 190 -2.52 38.41 20.37
N MET A 191 -1.86 37.44 21.02
CA MET A 191 -0.69 37.76 21.85
C MET A 191 0.52 37.75 20.92
N SER A 192 1.09 38.92 20.69
CA SER A 192 2.27 39.16 19.86
C SER A 192 3.52 38.50 20.45
N ALA A 193 3.57 37.17 20.49
CA ALA A 193 4.82 36.44 20.47
C ALA A 193 5.34 36.51 19.02
N SER A 194 6.59 36.92 18.84
CA SER A 194 7.18 36.98 17.50
C SER A 194 6.97 35.62 16.79
N PRO A 195 6.67 35.60 15.49
CA PRO A 195 6.48 34.33 14.75
C PRO A 195 7.66 33.36 14.91
N GLY A 196 8.86 33.89 15.21
CA GLY A 196 10.05 33.12 15.55
C GLY A 196 9.97 32.41 16.90
N LEU A 197 9.44 33.05 17.95
CA LEU A 197 9.32 32.46 19.29
C LEU A 197 8.28 31.32 19.31
N ALA A 198 7.17 31.49 18.60
CA ALA A 198 6.15 30.45 18.47
C ALA A 198 6.68 29.20 17.74
N ARG A 199 7.38 29.38 16.61
CA ARG A 199 8.05 28.26 15.91
C ARG A 199 9.14 27.62 16.75
N PHE A 200 9.93 28.42 17.47
CA PHE A 200 10.99 27.90 18.34
C PHE A 200 10.40 27.02 19.45
N MET A 201 9.34 27.48 20.12
CA MET A 201 8.66 26.70 21.16
C MET A 201 8.02 25.42 20.60
N GLN A 202 7.46 25.47 19.40
CA GLN A 202 6.94 24.28 18.72
C GLN A 202 8.05 23.24 18.46
N ILE A 203 9.22 23.68 17.99
CA ILE A 203 10.37 22.80 17.76
C ILE A 203 10.88 22.19 19.08
N VAL A 204 10.95 23.00 20.15
CA VAL A 204 11.36 22.53 21.48
C VAL A 204 10.40 21.48 22.02
N ILE A 205 9.08 21.68 21.87
CA ILE A 205 8.06 20.71 22.29
C ILE A 205 8.18 19.42 21.46
N ILE A 206 8.36 19.51 20.14
CA ILE A 206 8.55 18.34 19.28
C ILE A 206 9.79 17.56 19.71
N LEU A 207 10.91 18.23 20.01
CA LEU A 207 12.13 17.61 20.50
C LEU A 207 11.92 16.91 21.86
N LEU A 208 11.17 17.55 22.77
CA LEU A 208 10.83 16.98 24.07
C LEU A 208 9.94 15.75 23.94
N VAL A 209 8.89 15.80 23.11
CA VAL A 209 7.99 14.68 22.85
C VAL A 209 8.72 13.56 22.12
N SER A 210 9.53 13.86 21.11
CA SER A 210 10.34 12.86 20.42
C SER A 210 11.32 12.21 21.39
N GLY A 211 11.96 13.00 22.26
CA GLY A 211 12.85 12.49 23.31
C GLY A 211 12.13 11.59 24.30
N LEU A 212 10.91 11.94 24.71
CA LEU A 212 10.09 11.13 25.61
C LEU A 212 9.62 9.84 24.94
N VAL A 213 9.24 9.88 23.66
CA VAL A 213 8.88 8.69 22.88
C VAL A 213 10.10 7.79 22.70
N LEU A 214 11.25 8.34 22.31
CA LEU A 214 12.52 7.61 22.22
C LEU A 214 12.92 6.99 23.56
N PHE A 215 12.80 7.73 24.66
CA PHE A 215 13.06 7.23 26.02
C PHE A 215 12.08 6.13 26.41
N THR A 216 10.80 6.28 26.08
CA THR A 216 9.75 5.29 26.36
C THR A 216 9.99 4.03 25.54
N VAL A 217 10.24 4.15 24.23
CA VAL A 217 10.63 3.03 23.37
C VAL A 217 11.91 2.39 23.88
N TYR A 218 12.94 3.16 24.23
CA TYR A 218 14.18 2.60 24.80
C TYR A 218 13.92 1.83 26.11
N LYS A 219 13.02 2.31 26.97
CA LYS A 219 12.67 1.68 28.25
C LYS A 219 11.72 0.48 28.10
N LEU A 220 10.82 0.51 27.11
CA LEU A 220 9.73 -0.45 26.89
C LEU A 220 10.04 -1.49 25.80
N ALA A 221 10.88 -1.17 24.82
CA ALA A 221 11.45 -2.11 23.84
C ALA A 221 11.99 -3.38 24.49
N PRO A 222 12.72 -3.33 25.61
CA PRO A 222 13.17 -4.54 26.27
C PRO A 222 12.09 -5.31 27.07
N HIS A 223 10.85 -4.83 27.14
CA HIS A 223 9.69 -5.57 27.65
C HIS A 223 8.91 -6.25 26.51
N ILE A 224 8.91 -5.65 25.32
CA ILE A 224 8.18 -6.11 24.12
C ILE A 224 9.05 -7.05 23.25
N PHE A 225 10.35 -6.78 23.17
CA PHE A 225 11.35 -7.59 22.48
C PHE A 225 12.33 -8.20 23.49
N PRO A 226 12.00 -9.33 24.12
CA PRO A 226 12.87 -9.94 25.12
C PRO A 226 14.21 -10.38 24.52
N SER A 227 14.32 -10.55 23.20
CA SER A 227 15.60 -10.82 22.51
C SER A 227 16.62 -9.67 22.62
N TRP A 228 16.17 -8.42 22.77
CA TRP A 228 17.07 -7.26 22.86
C TRP A 228 17.53 -6.93 24.29
N ARG A 229 16.85 -7.46 25.33
CA ARG A 229 17.28 -7.33 26.74
C ARG A 229 18.10 -8.53 27.25
N ARG A 230 18.17 -9.63 26.49
CA ARG A 230 18.75 -10.90 26.93
C ARG A 230 20.28 -10.94 27.03
N SER A 231 20.98 -9.90 26.61
CA SER A 231 22.46 -9.86 26.72
C SER A 231 22.97 -9.22 28.02
N LYS A 232 22.14 -8.54 28.84
CA LYS A 232 22.67 -7.81 30.00
C LYS A 232 21.94 -7.90 31.34
N LYS A 233 20.71 -8.43 31.44
CA LYS A 233 19.97 -8.38 32.72
C LYS A 233 19.87 -9.68 33.52
N ASP A 234 20.16 -10.84 32.93
CA ASP A 234 20.17 -12.14 33.63
C ASP A 234 21.58 -12.59 34.05
N ILE A 235 22.50 -11.64 34.31
CA ILE A 235 23.89 -11.93 34.73
C ILE A 235 24.02 -11.98 36.27
N ASP A 236 22.95 -11.77 37.05
CA ASP A 236 23.06 -11.66 38.53
C ASP A 236 22.30 -12.72 39.35
N GLY A 237 21.76 -13.76 38.72
CA GLY A 237 21.10 -14.88 39.40
C GLY A 237 21.67 -16.23 39.01
N ASP A 238 21.65 -17.20 39.92
CA ASP A 238 21.99 -18.60 39.69
C ASP A 238 21.39 -19.11 38.37
N ARG A 239 22.26 -19.47 37.42
CA ARG A 239 21.84 -19.86 36.06
C ARG A 239 21.47 -21.33 36.06
N VAL A 240 20.18 -21.65 35.93
CA VAL A 240 19.71 -23.04 35.87
C VAL A 240 19.56 -23.50 34.43
N ILE A 241 20.33 -24.52 34.02
CA ILE A 241 20.26 -25.15 32.69
C ILE A 241 19.92 -26.64 32.89
N LEU A 242 18.81 -27.11 32.29
CA LEU A 242 18.40 -28.52 32.37
C LEU A 242 18.40 -29.10 33.81
N GLY A 243 17.98 -28.28 34.77
CA GLY A 243 17.90 -28.63 36.20
C GLY A 243 19.22 -28.56 36.96
N GLU A 244 20.34 -28.21 36.31
CA GLU A 244 21.63 -27.99 36.95
C GLU A 244 21.83 -26.49 37.23
N THR A 245 22.14 -26.16 38.48
CA THR A 245 22.48 -24.79 38.89
C THR A 245 23.95 -24.52 38.63
N ILE A 246 24.23 -23.56 37.76
CA ILE A 246 25.59 -23.12 37.43
C ILE A 246 25.94 -21.92 38.29
N GLU A 247 27.05 -22.03 39.02
CA GLU A 247 27.61 -20.95 39.85
C GLU A 247 27.98 -19.72 38.98
N LYS A 248 27.98 -18.53 39.59
CA LYS A 248 28.21 -17.26 38.88
C LYS A 248 29.56 -17.20 38.15
N ASP A 249 30.60 -17.81 38.73
CA ASP A 249 31.98 -17.72 38.24
C ASP A 249 32.37 -18.80 37.24
N ARG A 250 31.46 -19.73 36.93
CA ARG A 250 31.73 -20.82 35.98
C ARG A 250 31.60 -20.32 34.55
N THR A 251 32.52 -20.79 33.71
CA THR A 251 32.54 -20.55 32.26
C THR A 251 32.10 -21.81 31.50
N PRO A 252 31.66 -21.70 30.23
CA PRO A 252 31.39 -22.88 29.39
C PRO A 252 32.59 -23.82 29.28
N ASN A 253 33.81 -23.28 29.27
CA ASN A 253 35.05 -24.08 29.24
C ASN A 253 35.28 -24.88 30.53
N ASP A 254 34.84 -24.38 31.69
CA ASP A 254 34.94 -25.14 32.94
C ASP A 254 34.01 -26.36 32.92
N LEU A 255 32.78 -26.18 32.44
CA LEU A 255 31.81 -27.27 32.28
C LEU A 255 32.28 -28.30 31.24
N LEU A 256 32.92 -27.86 30.16
CA LEU A 256 33.50 -28.76 29.16
C LEU A 256 34.67 -29.56 29.74
N ARG A 257 35.50 -28.96 30.61
CA ARG A 257 36.56 -29.68 31.34
C ARG A 257 35.97 -30.72 32.30
N GLU A 258 34.88 -30.41 32.99
CA GLU A 258 34.17 -31.39 33.82
C GLU A 258 33.61 -32.56 33.00
N ALA A 259 33.04 -32.26 31.83
CA ALA A 259 32.54 -33.28 30.90
C ALA A 259 33.66 -34.23 30.45
N GLU A 260 34.85 -33.70 30.18
CA GLU A 260 36.02 -34.51 29.82
C GLU A 260 36.44 -35.45 30.96
N LEU A 261 36.46 -34.95 32.20
CA LEU A 261 36.79 -35.78 33.37
C LEU A 261 35.77 -36.90 33.57
N LEU A 262 34.47 -36.65 33.36
CA LEU A 262 33.43 -37.67 33.42
C LEU A 262 33.66 -38.77 32.38
N SER A 263 34.02 -38.40 31.14
CA SER A 263 34.33 -39.40 30.10
C SER A 263 35.58 -40.22 30.45
N GLN A 264 36.63 -39.60 31.00
CA GLN A 264 37.83 -40.31 31.46
C GLN A 264 37.54 -41.31 32.59
N GLN A 265 36.52 -41.05 33.40
CA GLN A 265 36.03 -41.95 34.45
C GLN A 265 35.08 -43.03 33.91
N GLY A 266 34.81 -43.05 32.60
CA GLY A 266 33.88 -43.98 31.94
C GLY A 266 32.42 -43.53 31.93
N ASP A 267 32.07 -42.39 32.56
CA ASP A 267 30.72 -41.83 32.53
C ASP A 267 30.50 -40.94 31.30
N ASN A 268 30.40 -41.59 30.13
CA ASN A 268 30.15 -40.88 28.86
C ASN A 268 28.76 -40.24 28.81
N ARG A 269 27.77 -40.80 29.54
CA ARG A 269 26.43 -40.21 29.62
C ARG A 269 26.46 -38.88 30.38
N GLY A 270 27.14 -38.85 31.53
CA GLY A 270 27.40 -37.64 32.29
C GLY A 270 28.20 -36.63 31.50
N ALA A 271 29.24 -37.07 30.77
CA ALA A 271 30.03 -36.23 29.89
C ALA A 271 29.17 -35.53 28.82
N ILE A 272 28.33 -36.27 28.09
CA ILE A 272 27.44 -35.69 27.07
C ILE A 272 26.44 -34.71 27.69
N ARG A 273 25.85 -35.03 28.86
CA ARG A 273 24.94 -34.10 29.55
C ARG A 273 25.64 -32.80 29.90
N LYS A 274 26.80 -32.89 30.55
CA LYS A 274 27.58 -31.72 30.98
C LYS A 274 28.07 -30.91 29.76
N GLY A 275 28.49 -31.58 28.70
CA GLY A 275 28.88 -30.95 27.43
C GLY A 275 27.72 -30.22 26.74
N TYR A 276 26.49 -30.77 26.79
CA TYR A 276 25.31 -30.11 26.26
C TYR A 276 24.89 -28.89 27.09
N ILE A 277 25.05 -28.95 28.42
CA ILE A 277 24.87 -27.78 29.28
C ILE A 277 25.90 -26.69 28.94
N ALA A 278 27.17 -27.06 28.75
CA ALA A 278 28.22 -26.13 28.30
C ALA A 278 27.87 -25.48 26.95
N LEU A 279 27.30 -26.24 26.01
CA LEU A 279 26.86 -25.75 24.70
C LEU A 279 25.76 -24.69 24.82
N LEU A 280 24.71 -24.99 25.58
CA LEU A 280 23.62 -24.04 25.81
C LEU A 280 24.10 -22.78 26.50
N PHE A 281 25.05 -22.92 27.43
CA PHE A 281 25.65 -21.80 28.12
C PHE A 281 26.45 -20.91 27.16
N GLU A 282 27.36 -21.50 26.36
CA GLU A 282 28.15 -20.78 25.36
C GLU A 282 27.26 -20.05 24.33
N LEU A 283 26.21 -20.70 23.81
CA LEU A 283 25.25 -20.07 22.91
C LEU A 283 24.49 -18.92 23.58
N SER A 284 24.25 -19.01 24.89
CA SER A 284 23.62 -17.93 25.64
C SER A 284 24.55 -16.75 25.84
N GLU A 285 25.84 -16.99 26.12
CA GLU A 285 26.84 -15.91 26.23
C GLU A 285 26.97 -15.15 24.91
N ARG A 286 26.80 -15.85 23.79
CA ARG A 286 26.79 -15.27 22.43
C ARG A 286 25.45 -14.66 22.03
N GLY A 287 24.42 -14.74 22.88
CA GLY A 287 23.09 -14.20 22.62
C GLY A 287 22.25 -14.98 21.59
N ALA A 288 22.68 -16.18 21.19
CA ALA A 288 21.97 -17.03 20.25
C ALA A 288 20.76 -17.75 20.88
N VAL A 289 20.86 -18.10 22.17
CA VAL A 289 19.76 -18.69 22.95
C VAL A 289 19.52 -17.92 24.24
N GLY A 290 18.30 -17.95 24.76
CA GLY A 290 18.02 -17.44 26.11
C GLY A 290 17.91 -18.58 27.11
N LEU A 291 18.69 -18.61 28.19
CA LEU A 291 18.54 -19.63 29.23
C LEU A 291 17.31 -19.35 30.10
N ALA A 292 16.54 -20.40 30.38
CA ALA A 292 15.46 -20.33 31.36
C ALA A 292 15.18 -21.74 31.91
N ARG A 293 14.84 -21.80 33.21
CA ARG A 293 14.58 -23.07 33.91
C ARG A 293 13.50 -23.95 33.27
N HIS A 294 12.52 -23.35 32.60
CA HIS A 294 11.38 -24.06 32.00
C HIS A 294 11.58 -24.43 30.52
N LYS A 295 12.72 -24.11 29.92
CA LYS A 295 12.96 -24.39 28.50
C LYS A 295 13.30 -25.85 28.25
N THR A 296 12.70 -26.39 27.21
CA THR A 296 13.01 -27.72 26.67
C THR A 296 14.07 -27.65 25.57
N ASN A 297 14.68 -28.78 25.22
CA ASN A 297 15.58 -28.90 24.06
C ASN A 297 14.96 -28.30 22.78
N ARG A 298 13.67 -28.57 22.54
CA ARG A 298 12.93 -28.04 21.40
C ARG A 298 12.80 -26.52 21.43
N ASP A 299 12.67 -25.91 22.62
CA ASP A 299 12.62 -24.46 22.76
C ASP A 299 13.96 -23.81 22.40
N TYR A 300 15.08 -24.45 22.77
CA TYR A 300 16.42 -23.99 22.38
C TYR A 300 16.66 -24.11 20.87
N LEU A 301 16.22 -25.19 20.22
CA LEU A 301 16.28 -25.31 18.75
C LEU A 301 15.41 -24.25 18.05
N ARG A 302 14.27 -23.87 18.64
CA ARG A 302 13.42 -22.81 18.10
C ARG A 302 14.11 -21.45 18.15
N ASP A 303 14.91 -21.17 19.18
CA ASP A 303 15.65 -19.89 19.31
C ASP A 303 16.62 -19.70 18.13
N VAL A 304 17.30 -20.76 17.70
CA VAL A 304 18.30 -20.70 16.61
C VAL A 304 17.73 -21.03 15.22
N ARG A 305 16.42 -21.29 15.10
CA ARG A 305 15.79 -21.78 13.84
C ARG A 305 16.06 -20.91 12.61
N LYS A 306 16.22 -19.60 12.78
CA LYS A 306 16.46 -18.66 11.67
C LYS A 306 17.94 -18.57 11.26
N GLN A 307 18.84 -19.20 12.01
CA GLN A 307 20.28 -19.20 11.76
C GLN A 307 20.66 -20.60 11.25
N GLU A 308 20.55 -20.84 9.94
CA GLU A 308 20.75 -22.18 9.37
C GLU A 308 22.12 -22.79 9.72
N GLY A 309 23.17 -21.96 9.78
CA GLY A 309 24.52 -22.37 10.19
C GLY A 309 24.64 -22.82 11.66
N LEU A 310 23.68 -22.46 12.52
CA LEU A 310 23.62 -22.90 13.92
C LEU A 310 22.56 -23.97 14.16
N PHE A 311 21.42 -23.89 13.47
CA PHE A 311 20.31 -24.82 13.67
C PHE A 311 20.68 -26.26 13.31
N ALA A 312 21.27 -26.50 12.14
CA ALA A 312 21.58 -27.86 11.71
C ALA A 312 22.62 -28.55 12.61
N PRO A 313 23.76 -27.93 12.95
CA PRO A 313 24.72 -28.52 13.90
C PRO A 313 24.12 -28.71 15.31
N MET A 314 23.37 -27.73 15.82
CA MET A 314 22.76 -27.82 17.14
C MET A 314 21.69 -28.92 17.20
N SER A 315 20.93 -29.11 16.13
CA SER A 315 19.94 -30.19 16.03
C SER A 315 20.61 -31.56 16.11
N GLY A 316 21.75 -31.74 15.43
CA GLY A 316 22.54 -32.98 15.51
C GLY A 316 23.03 -33.26 16.95
N LEU A 317 23.65 -32.27 17.59
CA LEU A 317 24.14 -32.40 18.97
C LEU A 317 23.00 -32.63 19.98
N THR A 318 21.84 -32.01 19.76
CA THR A 318 20.65 -32.23 20.58
C THR A 318 20.15 -33.66 20.46
N GLY A 319 20.16 -34.25 19.27
CA GLY A 319 19.82 -35.67 19.07
C GLY A 319 20.78 -36.62 19.80
N VAL A 320 22.09 -36.34 19.76
CA VAL A 320 23.08 -37.13 20.52
C VAL A 320 22.82 -37.05 22.02
N PHE A 321 22.57 -35.84 22.54
CA PHE A 321 22.22 -35.64 23.94
C PHE A 321 20.94 -36.38 24.34
N GLU A 322 19.87 -36.25 23.55
CA GLU A 322 18.59 -36.91 23.83
C GLU A 322 18.73 -38.44 23.81
N SER A 323 19.46 -38.98 22.83
CA SER A 323 19.74 -40.41 22.76
C SER A 323 20.59 -40.88 23.94
N ALA A 324 21.59 -40.11 24.37
CA ALA A 324 22.46 -40.48 25.47
C ALA A 324 21.76 -40.40 26.83
N TRP A 325 20.91 -39.39 27.03
CA TRP A 325 20.30 -39.07 28.32
C TRP A 325 18.93 -39.74 28.53
N TYR A 326 18.10 -39.80 27.50
CA TYR A 326 16.77 -40.43 27.56
C TYR A 326 16.74 -41.84 26.96
N GLY A 327 17.79 -42.24 26.23
CA GLY A 327 17.90 -43.59 25.67
C GLY A 327 18.29 -44.64 26.71
N SER A 328 17.83 -45.87 26.49
CA SER A 328 18.06 -47.01 27.38
C SER A 328 19.42 -47.68 27.17
N GLN A 329 20.14 -47.33 26.10
CA GLN A 329 21.38 -47.99 25.69
C GLN A 329 22.61 -47.41 26.42
N ALA A 330 23.63 -48.24 26.58
CA ALA A 330 24.93 -47.81 27.10
C ALA A 330 25.62 -46.87 26.09
N VAL A 331 26.21 -45.78 26.60
CA VAL A 331 26.89 -44.77 25.80
C VAL A 331 28.39 -45.08 25.78
N GLY A 332 28.90 -45.47 24.61
CA GLY A 332 30.33 -45.70 24.40
C GLY A 332 31.16 -44.41 24.34
N PRO A 333 32.49 -44.49 24.48
CA PRO A 333 33.39 -43.33 24.41
C PRO A 333 33.35 -42.63 23.05
N GLU A 334 33.04 -43.36 21.98
CA GLU A 334 32.87 -42.81 20.62
C GLU A 334 31.78 -41.74 20.55
N ALA A 335 30.69 -41.89 21.33
CA ALA A 335 29.60 -40.92 21.35
C ALA A 335 30.02 -39.59 21.99
N TRP A 336 30.85 -39.63 23.04
CA TRP A 336 31.44 -38.43 23.63
C TRP A 336 32.39 -37.74 22.66
N GLN A 337 33.26 -38.51 21.98
CA GLN A 337 34.19 -37.95 21.01
C GLN A 337 33.45 -37.27 19.84
N TYR A 338 32.41 -37.92 19.29
CA TYR A 338 31.55 -37.35 18.26
C TYR A 338 30.87 -36.06 18.73
N PHE A 339 30.32 -36.05 19.96
CA PHE A 339 29.70 -34.87 20.54
C PHE A 339 30.70 -33.71 20.67
N LYS A 340 31.89 -33.98 21.18
CA LYS A 340 32.96 -33.00 21.39
C LYS A 340 33.47 -32.41 20.08
N GLU A 341 33.60 -33.23 19.04
CA GLU A 341 33.98 -32.78 17.70
C GLU A 341 32.92 -31.84 17.12
N GLY A 342 31.64 -32.24 17.17
CA GLY A 342 30.53 -31.40 16.71
C GLY A 342 30.40 -30.08 17.50
N TYR A 343 30.59 -30.13 18.83
CA TYR A 343 30.68 -28.94 19.69
C TYR A 343 31.77 -27.98 19.18
N SER A 344 32.98 -28.51 18.96
CA SER A 344 34.12 -27.69 18.53
C SER A 344 33.93 -27.10 17.12
N ALA A 345 33.34 -27.86 16.20
CA ALA A 345 33.07 -27.42 14.83
C ALA A 345 32.05 -26.27 14.82
N MET A 346 30.95 -26.42 15.56
CA MET A 346 29.90 -25.39 15.65
C MET A 346 30.44 -24.06 16.21
N LEU A 347 31.33 -24.12 17.21
CA LEU A 347 31.90 -22.91 17.80
C LEU A 347 32.96 -22.23 16.93
N LYS A 348 33.67 -22.98 16.07
CA LYS A 348 34.64 -22.43 15.11
C LYS A 348 33.94 -21.65 13.99
N ASP A 349 32.88 -22.23 13.42
CA ASP A 349 32.13 -21.63 12.32
C ASP A 349 31.45 -20.32 12.74
N HIS A 350 30.80 -20.33 13.91
CA HIS A 350 30.13 -19.15 14.44
C HIS A 350 31.10 -18.01 14.85
N LYS A 351 32.40 -18.28 15.07
CA LYS A 351 33.40 -17.23 15.28
C LYS A 351 33.73 -16.45 14.00
N GLN A 352 33.47 -17.00 12.81
CA GLN A 352 33.80 -16.35 11.53
C GLN A 352 32.67 -15.47 11.00
N THR A 353 31.41 -15.78 11.31
CA THR A 353 30.23 -15.04 10.81
C THR A 353 29.93 -13.73 11.57
N GLY A 354 30.63 -13.48 12.69
CA GLY A 354 30.40 -12.32 13.56
C GLY A 354 31.36 -11.13 13.35
N ARG A 355 32.01 -11.02 12.18
CA ARG A 355 32.93 -9.92 11.84
C ARG A 355 32.36 -9.00 10.77
#